data_AF-A0A7Y9N380-F1
#
_entry.id   AF-A0A7Y9N380-F1
#
_cell.length_a   1.000
_cell.length_b   1.000
_cell.length_c   1.000
_cell.angle_alpha   90.00
_cell.angle_beta   90.00
_cell.angle_gamma   90.00
#
_symmetry.space_group_name_H-M   'P 1'
#
loop_
_entity.id
_entity.type
_entity.pdbx_description
1 polymer ?
#
loop_
_entity_poly.entity_id
_entity_poly.type
_entity_poly.pdbx_seq_one_letter_code
_entity_poly.pdbx_strand_id
1 'polypeptide(L)'
;MSSKQTETPSEKLDRLRAEVATHQKSETAVPVVQAGDVIHALATGLSISRTASLWGGLPPLLLTRGDRIVVTAEMVAADRDRHGRPGWTSMVHDPDRQLRRWGKIFLAPGEPPEGIEPWEYGSSEWAEARETARKAAWNEPNPQRRAVALDDVQRVYGAAPTTSTITATIKGDADYDAQQQRIAASATTGGPNLGPSRTSY
;
A
#
# COMPACT_ATOMS: atom_id res chain seq x y z
N MET A 1 -6.33 34.40 56.56
CA MET A 1 -6.37 35.25 55.34
C MET A 1 -5.15 34.89 54.50
N SER A 2 -5.34 34.11 53.42
CA SER A 2 -4.22 33.65 52.58
C SER A 2 -3.90 34.72 51.54
N SER A 3 -2.74 35.36 51.67
CA SER A 3 -2.26 36.36 50.73
C SER A 3 -2.03 35.72 49.36
N LYS A 4 -2.75 36.18 48.33
CA LYS A 4 -2.50 35.80 46.94
C LYS A 4 -1.23 36.54 46.51
N GLN A 5 -0.10 35.86 46.48
CA GLN A 5 1.12 36.41 45.89
C GLN A 5 0.90 36.61 44.39
N THR A 6 0.99 37.85 43.94
CA THR A 6 0.90 38.23 42.52
C THR A 6 2.26 37.96 41.89
N GLU A 7 2.39 36.84 41.21
CA GLU A 7 3.57 36.49 40.43
C GLU A 7 3.81 37.52 39.32
N THR A 8 5.04 38.00 39.17
CA THR A 8 5.39 38.99 38.16
C THR A 8 5.42 38.35 36.76
N PRO A 9 5.19 39.12 35.68
CA PRO A 9 5.24 38.59 34.31
C PRO A 9 6.57 37.90 33.95
N SER A 10 7.69 38.31 34.56
CA SER A 10 9.01 37.71 34.33
C SER A 10 9.11 36.33 34.96
N GLU A 11 8.66 36.17 36.21
CA GLU A 11 8.67 34.88 36.92
C GLU A 11 7.79 33.85 36.21
N LYS A 12 6.64 34.29 35.67
CA LYS A 12 5.78 33.43 34.86
C LYS A 12 6.47 32.96 33.57
N LEU A 13 7.24 33.83 32.91
CA LEU A 13 7.97 33.50 31.68
C LEU A 13 9.11 32.51 31.95
N ASP A 14 9.84 32.69 33.05
CA ASP A 14 10.94 31.79 33.42
C ASP A 14 10.44 30.43 33.89
N ARG A 15 9.30 30.37 34.61
CA ARG A 15 8.62 29.09 34.90
C ARG A 15 8.18 28.38 33.63
N LEU A 16 7.54 29.08 32.68
CA LEU A 16 7.13 28.48 31.41
C LEU A 16 8.33 27.98 30.61
N ARG A 17 9.45 28.70 30.60
CA ARG A 17 10.70 28.24 29.97
C ARG A 17 11.26 27.00 30.67
N ALA A 18 11.24 26.98 32.00
CA ALA A 18 11.69 25.83 32.78
C ALA A 18 10.80 24.61 32.57
N GLU A 19 9.47 24.78 32.50
CA GLU A 19 8.49 23.72 32.22
C GLU A 19 8.65 23.18 30.79
N VAL A 20 8.85 24.05 29.80
CA VAL A 20 9.14 23.63 28.42
C VAL A 20 10.47 22.90 28.34
N ALA A 21 11.50 23.36 29.07
CA ALA A 21 12.80 22.71 29.11
C ALA A 21 12.76 21.34 29.83
N THR A 22 11.98 21.17 30.90
CA THR A 22 11.80 19.86 31.55
C THR A 22 10.97 18.90 30.71
N HIS A 23 9.98 19.39 29.94
CA HIS A 23 9.25 18.57 28.98
C HIS A 23 10.14 18.13 27.81
N GLN A 24 11.05 18.99 27.33
CA GLN A 24 12.03 18.62 26.31
C GLN A 24 13.11 17.64 26.81
N LYS A 25 13.45 17.65 28.09
CA LYS A 25 14.55 16.84 28.63
C LYS A 25 14.15 15.42 29.07
N SER A 26 12.85 15.14 29.14
CA SER A 26 12.30 13.85 29.59
C SER A 26 11.82 12.96 28.45
N GLU A 27 11.96 13.42 27.21
CA GLU A 27 11.69 12.63 26.01
C GLU A 27 12.87 11.67 25.82
N THR A 28 12.75 10.47 26.39
CA THR A 28 13.67 9.34 26.19
C THR A 28 13.98 9.27 24.70
N ALA A 29 15.20 9.62 24.30
CA ALA A 29 15.56 9.76 22.89
C ALA A 29 15.23 8.45 22.18
N VAL A 30 14.21 8.48 21.31
CA VAL A 30 13.77 7.31 20.56
C VAL A 30 14.99 6.77 19.81
N PRO A 31 15.35 5.50 19.98
CA PRO A 31 16.53 4.94 19.32
C PRO A 31 16.37 5.08 17.81
N VAL A 32 17.41 5.56 17.14
CA VAL A 32 17.48 5.65 15.69
C VAL A 32 18.09 4.35 15.19
N VAL A 33 17.47 3.76 14.17
CA VAL A 33 17.95 2.54 13.52
C VAL A 33 19.37 2.73 12.99
N GLN A 34 20.22 1.75 13.23
CA GLN A 34 21.61 1.71 12.81
C GLN A 34 21.85 0.70 11.69
N ALA A 35 23.00 0.82 11.04
CA ALA A 35 23.44 -0.20 10.08
C ALA A 35 23.67 -1.54 10.79
N GLY A 36 23.15 -2.61 10.20
CA GLY A 36 23.16 -3.97 10.76
C GLY A 36 21.87 -4.35 11.47
N ASP A 37 21.02 -3.37 11.84
CA ASP A 37 19.72 -3.66 12.44
C ASP A 37 18.81 -4.39 11.46
N VAL A 38 17.96 -5.26 12.00
CA VAL A 38 16.90 -5.92 11.24
C VAL A 38 15.59 -5.21 11.52
N ILE A 39 14.84 -4.93 10.45
CA ILE A 39 13.49 -4.40 10.52
C ILE A 39 12.59 -5.25 9.62
N HIS A 40 11.28 -5.19 9.86
CA HIS A 40 10.30 -5.80 8.98
C HIS A 40 9.16 -4.85 8.62
N ALA A 41 8.55 -5.11 7.48
CA ALA A 41 7.42 -4.37 6.98
C ALA A 41 6.11 -4.90 7.57
N LEU A 42 5.33 -4.03 8.21
CA LEU A 42 3.99 -4.34 8.70
C LEU A 42 2.89 -4.06 7.68
N ALA A 43 3.17 -3.28 6.64
CA ALA A 43 2.19 -2.94 5.61
C ALA A 43 2.87 -2.79 4.24
N THR A 44 2.10 -3.05 3.19
CA THR A 44 2.55 -2.91 1.80
C THR A 44 2.49 -1.46 1.34
N GLY A 45 3.44 -1.06 0.48
CA GLY A 45 3.43 0.19 -0.27
C GLY A 45 4.37 1.28 0.21
N LEU A 46 5.20 1.04 1.23
CA LEU A 46 6.27 1.98 1.60
C LEU A 46 7.46 1.79 0.65
N SER A 47 7.98 2.88 0.12
CA SER A 47 9.21 2.88 -0.69
C SER A 47 10.38 3.41 0.13
N ILE A 48 11.46 2.64 0.22
CA ILE A 48 12.69 3.02 0.92
C ILE A 48 13.82 3.28 -0.07
N SER A 49 14.42 4.46 -0.01
CA SER A 49 15.64 4.78 -0.75
C SER A 49 16.79 3.88 -0.28
N ARG A 50 17.41 3.15 -1.22
CA ARG A 50 18.54 2.25 -0.92
C ARG A 50 19.90 2.90 -1.05
N THR A 51 19.97 4.00 -1.79
CA THR A 51 21.21 4.65 -2.20
C THR A 51 21.07 6.16 -2.13
N ALA A 52 22.16 6.83 -1.75
CA ALA A 52 22.28 8.28 -1.82
C ALA A 52 22.90 8.74 -3.15
N SER A 53 23.33 7.81 -4.01
CA SER A 53 23.99 8.14 -5.28
C SER A 53 23.00 8.74 -6.28
N LEU A 54 23.36 9.91 -6.81
CA LEU A 54 22.60 10.59 -7.86
C LEU A 54 22.79 9.95 -9.25
N TRP A 55 23.84 9.16 -9.44
CA TRP A 55 24.29 8.69 -10.76
C TRP A 55 24.36 7.17 -10.84
N GLY A 56 23.21 6.50 -10.77
CA GLY A 56 23.10 5.06 -11.05
C GLY A 56 23.14 4.14 -9.83
N GLY A 57 22.39 4.47 -8.78
CA GLY A 57 22.22 3.59 -7.62
C GLY A 57 21.09 2.55 -7.79
N LEU A 58 20.97 1.68 -6.79
CA LEU A 58 19.88 0.69 -6.72
C LEU A 58 18.51 1.38 -6.68
N PRO A 59 17.49 0.84 -7.36
CA PRO A 59 16.15 1.39 -7.30
C PRO A 59 15.61 1.37 -5.85
N PRO A 60 14.67 2.27 -5.52
CA PRO A 60 13.98 2.23 -4.23
C PRO A 60 13.38 0.85 -3.97
N LEU A 61 13.47 0.39 -2.72
CA LEU A 61 12.87 -0.86 -2.29
C LEU A 61 11.40 -0.62 -1.99
N LEU A 62 10.50 -1.14 -2.83
CA LEU A 62 9.07 -1.16 -2.53
C LEU A 62 8.80 -2.33 -1.59
N LEU A 63 8.27 -2.03 -0.41
CA LEU A 63 8.02 -3.02 0.63
C LEU A 63 6.65 -3.65 0.50
N THR A 64 6.64 -4.97 0.68
CA THR A 64 5.46 -5.80 0.92
C THR A 64 5.38 -6.14 2.41
N ARG A 65 4.17 -6.30 2.94
CA ARG A 65 3.98 -6.79 4.31
C ARG A 65 4.73 -8.11 4.53
N GLY A 66 5.40 -8.23 5.68
CA GLY A 66 6.22 -9.38 6.03
C GLY A 66 7.66 -9.33 5.51
N ASP A 67 8.02 -8.37 4.65
CA ASP A 67 9.39 -8.25 4.15
C ASP A 67 10.38 -8.04 5.30
N ARG A 68 11.45 -8.84 5.29
CA ARG A 68 12.59 -8.72 6.19
C ARG A 68 13.70 -7.90 5.55
N ILE A 69 14.20 -6.90 6.26
CA ILE A 69 15.20 -5.96 5.75
C ILE A 69 16.36 -5.87 6.74
N VAL A 70 17.57 -6.14 6.26
CA VAL A 70 18.80 -5.81 7.00
C VAL A 70 19.23 -4.41 6.58
N VAL A 71 19.25 -3.49 7.53
CA VAL A 71 19.53 -2.08 7.28
C VAL A 71 21.01 -1.91 6.97
N THR A 72 21.34 -1.37 5.79
CA THR A 72 22.72 -1.09 5.41
C THR A 72 23.11 0.35 5.76
N ALA A 73 24.40 0.60 5.91
CA ALA A 73 24.91 1.96 6.11
C ALA A 73 24.51 2.90 4.95
N GLU A 74 24.41 2.37 3.73
CA GLU A 74 23.97 3.13 2.55
C GLU A 74 22.50 3.55 2.65
N MET A 75 21.63 2.67 3.15
CA MET A 75 20.22 3.00 3.40
C MET A 75 20.07 4.09 4.46
N VAL A 76 20.86 4.02 5.55
CA VAL A 76 20.86 5.06 6.59
C VAL A 76 21.36 6.40 6.04
N ALA A 77 22.37 6.38 5.17
CA ALA A 77 22.85 7.59 4.51
C ALA A 77 21.81 8.17 3.53
N ALA A 78 21.11 7.31 2.79
CA ALA A 78 20.07 7.68 1.83
C ALA A 78 18.79 8.22 2.47
N ASP A 79 18.52 7.90 3.73
CA ASP A 79 17.34 8.37 4.47
C ASP A 79 17.46 9.83 4.97
N ARG A 80 18.63 10.44 4.88
CA ARG A 80 18.82 11.80 5.37
C ARG A 80 18.19 12.82 4.43
N ASP A 81 17.40 13.74 4.98
CA ASP A 81 16.86 14.86 4.22
C ASP A 81 17.94 15.91 3.88
N ARG A 82 17.55 16.96 3.15
CA ARG A 82 18.43 18.10 2.80
C ARG A 82 19.03 18.84 4.01
N HIS A 83 18.47 18.65 5.20
CA HIS A 83 18.92 19.23 6.46
C HIS A 83 19.69 18.22 7.31
N GLY A 84 19.98 17.03 6.78
CA GLY A 84 20.66 15.94 7.48
C GLY A 84 19.79 15.22 8.53
N ARG A 85 18.48 15.48 8.57
CA ARG A 85 17.58 14.85 9.54
C ARG A 85 17.19 13.45 9.07
N PRO A 86 17.13 12.46 9.97
CA PRO A 86 16.66 11.12 9.63
C PRO A 86 15.18 11.15 9.25
N GLY A 87 14.84 10.43 8.18
CA GLY A 87 13.48 10.19 7.75
C GLY A 87 12.90 8.96 8.46
N TRP A 88 12.77 7.86 7.72
CA TRP A 88 12.15 6.62 8.19
C TRP A 88 12.97 5.93 9.30
N THR A 89 14.30 6.08 9.32
CA THR A 89 15.17 5.45 10.33
C THR A 89 14.88 5.91 11.75
N SER A 90 14.36 7.13 11.92
CA SER A 90 13.94 7.66 13.22
C SER A 90 12.51 7.32 13.61
N MET A 91 11.77 6.60 12.76
CA MET A 91 10.35 6.30 12.96
C MET A 91 10.09 4.82 13.25
N VAL A 92 11.05 3.93 12.99
CA VAL A 92 10.88 2.48 13.20
C VAL A 92 10.52 2.14 14.64
N HIS A 93 11.12 2.84 15.62
CA HIS A 93 10.84 2.64 17.04
C HIS A 93 9.71 3.54 17.58
N ASP A 94 9.05 4.33 16.73
CA ASP A 94 7.99 5.28 17.09
C ASP A 94 6.75 5.07 16.20
N PRO A 95 5.88 4.10 16.56
CA PRO A 95 4.68 3.80 15.78
C PRO A 95 3.70 4.99 15.73
N ASP A 96 3.63 5.81 16.77
CA ASP A 96 2.73 6.97 16.83
C ASP A 96 3.15 8.05 15.82
N ARG A 97 4.46 8.23 15.61
CA ARG A 97 4.98 9.13 14.57
C ARG A 97 4.75 8.59 13.17
N GLN A 98 4.83 7.27 12.96
CA GLN A 98 4.43 6.65 11.69
C GLN A 98 2.93 6.89 11.42
N LEU A 99 2.08 6.64 12.42
CA LEU A 99 0.64 6.85 12.31
C LEU A 99 0.30 8.32 11.99
N ARG A 100 0.93 9.28 12.67
CA ARG A 100 0.74 10.72 12.38
C ARG A 100 1.22 11.12 10.99
N ARG A 101 2.31 10.53 10.49
CA ARG A 101 2.91 10.90 9.20
C ARG A 101 2.20 10.24 8.02
N TRP A 102 1.84 8.97 8.16
CA TRP A 102 1.42 8.13 7.04
C TRP A 102 0.00 7.57 7.20
N GLY A 103 -0.63 7.73 8.36
CA GLY A 103 -1.94 7.14 8.66
C GLY A 103 -1.90 5.63 8.92
N LYS A 104 -0.72 5.00 8.86
CA LYS A 104 -0.48 3.58 9.18
C LYS A 104 0.96 3.34 9.63
N ILE A 105 1.15 2.23 10.33
CA ILE A 105 2.46 1.74 10.75
C ILE A 105 2.99 0.83 9.65
N PHE A 106 4.15 1.16 9.10
CA PHE A 106 4.77 0.42 8.00
C PHE A 106 5.96 -0.40 8.44
N LEU A 107 6.71 0.03 9.45
CA LEU A 107 7.96 -0.59 9.85
C LEU A 107 7.93 -0.91 11.34
N ALA A 108 8.49 -2.06 11.70
CA ALA A 108 8.78 -2.41 13.08
C ALA A 108 10.20 -2.99 13.19
N PRO A 109 10.86 -2.81 14.35
CA PRO A 109 12.19 -3.36 14.58
C PRO A 109 12.11 -4.88 14.77
N GLY A 110 13.19 -5.57 14.41
CA GLY A 110 13.34 -7.01 14.60
C GLY A 110 12.84 -7.85 13.43
N GLU A 111 12.88 -9.16 13.64
CA GLU A 111 12.43 -10.17 12.68
C GLU A 111 10.90 -10.11 12.47
N PRO A 112 10.42 -10.40 11.25
CA PRO A 112 8.98 -10.52 11.02
C PRO A 112 8.42 -11.66 11.89
N PRO A 113 7.21 -11.50 12.45
CA PRO A 113 6.57 -12.57 13.21
C PRO A 113 6.30 -13.77 12.30
N GLU A 114 6.43 -14.98 12.86
CA GLU A 114 6.16 -16.22 12.12
C GLU A 114 4.71 -16.25 11.62
N GLY A 115 4.54 -16.62 10.36
CA GLY A 115 3.21 -16.72 9.73
C GLY A 115 2.60 -15.38 9.33
N ILE A 116 3.38 -14.29 9.24
CA ILE A 116 2.88 -13.05 8.64
C ILE A 116 2.60 -13.26 7.16
N GLU A 117 1.34 -13.11 6.78
CA GLU A 117 0.95 -13.14 5.37
C GLU A 117 1.31 -11.83 4.67
N PRO A 118 1.67 -11.87 3.38
CA PRO A 118 2.10 -10.68 2.62
C PRO A 118 0.94 -9.75 2.23
N TRP A 119 -0.29 -10.15 2.57
CA TRP A 119 -1.52 -9.45 2.24
C TRP A 119 -2.29 -9.10 3.51
N GLU A 120 -3.20 -8.12 3.39
CA GLU A 120 -4.15 -7.77 4.45
C GLU A 120 -5.54 -8.20 4.03
N TYR A 121 -6.35 -8.69 4.96
CA TYR A 121 -7.70 -9.14 4.64
C TYR A 121 -8.51 -8.03 3.96
N GLY A 122 -9.09 -8.33 2.80
CA GLY A 122 -9.86 -7.39 1.99
C GLY A 122 -9.03 -6.51 1.05
N SER A 123 -7.68 -6.60 1.06
CA SER A 123 -6.84 -5.93 0.07
C SER A 123 -6.92 -6.60 -1.31
N SER A 124 -6.46 -5.91 -2.35
CA SER A 124 -6.33 -6.47 -3.70
C SER A 124 -5.43 -7.70 -3.71
N GLU A 125 -4.30 -7.63 -3.01
CA GLU A 125 -3.33 -8.71 -2.90
C GLU A 125 -3.93 -9.94 -2.20
N TRP A 126 -4.78 -9.74 -1.17
CA TRP A 126 -5.53 -10.82 -0.55
C TRP A 126 -6.51 -11.46 -1.53
N ALA A 127 -7.23 -10.66 -2.32
CA ALA A 127 -8.17 -11.18 -3.31
C ALA A 127 -7.46 -12.00 -4.41
N GLU A 128 -6.31 -11.53 -4.87
CA GLU A 128 -5.45 -12.22 -5.84
C GLU A 128 -4.87 -13.52 -5.26
N ALA A 129 -4.36 -13.48 -4.01
CA ALA A 129 -3.85 -14.66 -3.32
C ALA A 129 -4.95 -15.71 -3.14
N ARG A 130 -6.14 -15.29 -2.69
CA ARG A 130 -7.32 -16.15 -2.56
C ARG A 130 -7.73 -16.76 -3.89
N GLU A 131 -7.78 -15.98 -4.97
CA GLU A 131 -8.16 -16.47 -6.29
C GLU A 131 -7.13 -17.46 -6.85
N THR A 132 -5.84 -17.20 -6.62
CA THR A 132 -4.76 -18.12 -6.99
C THR A 132 -4.88 -19.45 -6.22
N ALA A 133 -5.10 -19.40 -4.90
CA ALA A 133 -5.31 -20.58 -4.07
C ALA A 133 -6.57 -21.36 -4.48
N ARG A 134 -7.66 -20.65 -4.79
CA ARG A 134 -8.91 -21.25 -5.29
C ARG A 134 -8.69 -21.96 -6.63
N LYS A 135 -8.01 -21.32 -7.59
CA LYS A 135 -7.67 -21.95 -8.89
C LYS A 135 -6.81 -23.19 -8.69
N ALA A 136 -5.81 -23.12 -7.82
CA ALA A 136 -4.97 -24.27 -7.49
C ALA A 136 -5.79 -25.43 -6.91
N ALA A 137 -6.71 -25.15 -5.98
CA ALA A 137 -7.62 -26.14 -5.42
C ALA A 137 -8.50 -26.78 -6.50
N TRP A 138 -9.09 -26.00 -7.41
CA TRP A 138 -9.89 -26.53 -8.52
C TRP A 138 -9.11 -27.40 -9.50
N ASN A 139 -7.81 -27.12 -9.68
CA ASN A 139 -6.92 -27.89 -10.54
C ASN A 139 -6.51 -29.24 -9.92
N GLU A 140 -6.82 -29.50 -8.64
CA GLU A 140 -6.54 -30.81 -8.01
C GLU A 140 -7.37 -31.92 -8.69
N PRO A 141 -6.73 -32.97 -9.25
CA PRO A 141 -7.43 -34.02 -9.99
C PRO A 141 -8.35 -34.88 -9.12
N ASN A 142 -7.95 -35.16 -7.87
CA ASN A 142 -8.70 -36.02 -6.97
C ASN A 142 -9.86 -35.24 -6.30
N PRO A 143 -11.11 -35.71 -6.39
CA PRO A 143 -12.26 -34.95 -5.89
C PRO A 143 -12.28 -34.80 -4.36
N GLN A 144 -11.80 -35.78 -3.60
CA GLN A 144 -11.71 -35.68 -2.14
C GLN A 144 -10.64 -34.67 -1.73
N ARG A 145 -9.46 -34.68 -2.37
CA ARG A 145 -8.39 -33.71 -2.09
C ARG A 145 -8.79 -32.30 -2.50
N ARG A 146 -9.51 -32.16 -3.62
CA ARG A 146 -10.09 -30.88 -4.04
C ARG A 146 -11.04 -30.31 -3.00
N ALA A 147 -11.93 -31.14 -2.44
CA ALA A 147 -12.88 -30.70 -1.41
C ALA A 147 -12.14 -30.17 -0.17
N VAL A 148 -11.10 -30.87 0.30
CA VAL A 148 -10.26 -30.42 1.43
C VAL A 148 -9.53 -29.12 1.08
N ALA A 149 -8.93 -29.02 -0.11
CA ALA A 149 -8.23 -27.80 -0.53
C ALA A 149 -9.17 -26.59 -0.62
N LEU A 150 -10.42 -26.77 -1.06
CA LEU A 150 -11.41 -25.70 -1.08
C LEU A 150 -11.85 -25.28 0.33
N ASP A 151 -11.97 -26.23 1.26
CA ASP A 151 -12.24 -25.95 2.68
C ASP A 151 -11.08 -25.17 3.32
N ASP A 152 -9.84 -25.54 3.01
CA ASP A 152 -8.65 -24.81 3.45
C ASP A 152 -8.61 -23.37 2.92
N VAL A 153 -8.98 -23.15 1.66
CA VAL A 153 -9.11 -21.79 1.09
C VAL A 153 -10.17 -20.99 1.84
N GLN A 154 -11.31 -21.60 2.15
CA GLN A 154 -12.38 -20.96 2.92
C GLN A 154 -11.94 -20.66 4.36
N ARG A 155 -11.15 -21.53 4.97
CA ARG A 155 -10.63 -21.38 6.34
C ARG A 155 -9.57 -20.28 6.45
N VAL A 156 -8.63 -20.23 5.50
CA VAL A 156 -7.51 -19.28 5.49
C VAL A 156 -7.96 -17.89 5.04
N TYR A 157 -8.71 -17.83 3.94
CA TYR A 157 -9.08 -16.56 3.33
C TYR A 157 -10.46 -16.08 3.75
N GLY A 158 -11.35 -16.94 4.26
CA GLY A 158 -12.72 -16.57 4.60
C GLY A 158 -13.69 -16.66 3.42
N ALA A 159 -14.93 -16.21 3.66
CA ALA A 159 -16.00 -16.25 2.68
C ALA A 159 -15.67 -15.44 1.43
N ALA A 160 -16.21 -15.88 0.29
CA ALA A 160 -16.11 -15.09 -0.94
C ALA A 160 -16.69 -13.70 -0.68
N PRO A 161 -15.98 -12.62 -1.07
CA PRO A 161 -16.56 -11.29 -1.00
C PRO A 161 -17.84 -11.30 -1.84
N THR A 162 -18.91 -10.73 -1.30
CA THR A 162 -20.18 -10.62 -2.02
C THR A 162 -19.96 -9.71 -3.21
N THR A 163 -19.73 -10.28 -4.40
CA THR A 163 -19.61 -9.52 -5.63
C THR A 163 -21.00 -9.04 -6.03
N SER A 164 -21.41 -7.87 -5.54
CA SER A 164 -22.57 -7.17 -6.08
C SER A 164 -22.19 -6.62 -7.45
N THR A 165 -22.55 -7.35 -8.50
CA THR A 165 -22.46 -6.88 -9.89
C THR A 165 -23.50 -5.77 -10.07
N ILE A 166 -23.07 -4.51 -10.01
CA ILE A 166 -23.91 -3.39 -10.42
C ILE A 166 -23.93 -3.38 -11.95
N THR A 167 -24.92 -4.03 -12.54
CA THR A 167 -25.23 -3.87 -13.96
C THR A 167 -25.92 -2.51 -14.12
N ALA A 168 -25.13 -1.43 -14.10
CA ALA A 168 -25.66 -0.11 -14.44
C ALA A 168 -25.92 -0.09 -15.95
N THR A 169 -27.15 -0.38 -16.35
CA THR A 169 -27.60 -0.13 -17.73
C THR A 169 -27.64 1.38 -17.92
N ILE A 170 -26.63 1.94 -18.59
CA ILE A 170 -26.62 3.37 -18.91
C ILE A 170 -27.62 3.57 -20.05
N LYS A 171 -28.44 4.62 -19.97
CA LYS A 171 -29.56 4.91 -20.90
C LYS A 171 -29.15 4.95 -22.39
N GLY A 172 -27.86 5.00 -22.73
CA GLY A 172 -27.34 4.93 -24.09
C GLY A 172 -26.92 3.54 -24.59
N ASP A 173 -26.79 2.53 -23.72
CA ASP A 173 -26.34 1.18 -24.12
C ASP A 173 -27.42 0.46 -24.95
N ALA A 174 -28.70 0.69 -24.64
CA ALA A 174 -29.82 0.19 -25.45
C ALA A 174 -29.83 0.81 -26.86
N ASP A 175 -29.38 2.07 -26.99
CA ASP A 175 -29.30 2.76 -28.26
C ASP A 175 -28.10 2.29 -29.10
N TYR A 176 -27.01 1.87 -28.44
CA TYR A 176 -25.82 1.32 -29.09
C TYR A 176 -26.10 -0.01 -29.78
N ASP A 177 -26.76 -0.96 -29.09
CA ASP A 177 -27.13 -2.25 -29.69
C ASP A 177 -28.10 -2.06 -30.86
N ALA A 178 -29.08 -1.15 -30.71
CA ALA A 178 -29.99 -0.78 -31.79
C ALA A 178 -29.27 -0.08 -32.97
N GLN A 179 -28.18 0.66 -32.71
CA GLN A 179 -27.36 1.24 -33.76
C GLN A 179 -26.49 0.19 -34.48
N GLN A 180 -25.89 -0.76 -33.74
CA GLN A 180 -25.11 -1.85 -34.32
C GLN A 180 -25.97 -2.75 -35.22
N GLN A 181 -27.20 -3.07 -34.80
CA GLN A 181 -28.14 -3.82 -35.62
C GLN A 181 -28.51 -3.07 -36.92
N ARG A 182 -28.68 -1.74 -36.86
CA ARG A 182 -28.93 -0.90 -38.05
C ARG A 182 -27.74 -0.89 -39.01
N ILE A 183 -26.52 -0.78 -38.50
CA ILE A 183 -25.30 -0.83 -39.31
C ILE A 183 -25.18 -2.20 -40.00
N ALA A 184 -25.34 -3.30 -39.25
CA ALA A 184 -25.28 -4.66 -39.81
C ALA A 184 -26.34 -4.90 -40.89
N ALA A 185 -27.57 -4.43 -40.68
CA ALA A 185 -28.64 -4.51 -41.68
C ALA A 185 -28.32 -3.69 -42.94
N SER A 186 -27.73 -2.49 -42.79
CA SER A 186 -27.34 -1.64 -43.92
C SER A 186 -26.19 -2.23 -44.75
N ALA A 187 -25.21 -2.87 -44.10
CA ALA A 187 -24.09 -3.52 -44.76
C ALA A 187 -24.50 -4.72 -45.63
N THR A 188 -25.60 -5.39 -45.27
CA THR A 188 -26.10 -6.57 -46.00
C THR A 188 -26.91 -6.18 -47.25
N THR A 189 -27.43 -4.95 -47.32
CA THR A 189 -28.32 -4.51 -48.40
C THR A 189 -27.57 -3.74 -49.52
N GLY A 190 -26.37 -3.24 -49.24
CA GLY A 190 -25.54 -2.51 -50.20
C GLY A 190 -24.49 -3.39 -50.88
N GLY A 191 -24.90 -4.27 -51.80
CA GLY A 191 -23.95 -4.91 -52.71
C GLY A 191 -23.16 -3.82 -53.47
N PRO A 192 -21.82 -3.90 -53.57
CA PRO A 192 -21.03 -2.88 -54.22
C PRO A 192 -21.48 -2.75 -55.67
N ASN A 193 -22.08 -1.61 -56.00
CA ASN A 193 -22.46 -1.27 -57.36
C ASN A 193 -21.17 -0.90 -58.12
N LEU A 194 -20.39 -1.93 -58.48
CA LEU A 194 -19.27 -1.83 -59.40
C LEU A 194 -19.85 -1.56 -60.78
N GLY A 195 -20.16 -0.28 -61.03
CA GLY A 195 -20.62 0.17 -62.33
C GLY A 195 -19.62 -0.24 -63.42
N PRO A 196 -20.10 -0.59 -64.63
CA PRO A 196 -19.23 -1.05 -65.70
C PRO A 196 -18.24 0.05 -66.09
N SER A 197 -16.96 -0.21 -65.88
CA SER A 197 -15.85 0.60 -66.37
C SER A 197 -15.95 0.72 -67.89
N ARG A 198 -16.30 1.91 -68.38
CA ARG A 198 -16.28 2.23 -69.80
C ARG A 198 -14.84 2.32 -70.28
N THR A 199 -14.39 1.30 -70.99
CA THR A 199 -13.18 1.33 -71.80
C THR A 199 -13.46 2.12 -73.07
N SER A 200 -12.84 3.29 -73.22
CA SER A 200 -12.88 4.08 -74.45
C SER A 200 -11.77 3.58 -75.40
N TYR A 201 -12.13 3.34 -76.67
CA TYR A 201 -11.21 3.10 -77.79
C TYR A 201 -10.89 4.41 -78.52
#